data_AF-A0A920KF49-F1
#
_entry.id   AF-A0A920KF49-F1
#
_cell.length_a   1.000
_cell.length_b   1.000
_cell.length_c   1.000
_cell.angle_alpha   90.00
_cell.angle_beta   90.00
_cell.angle_gamma   90.00
#
_symmetry.space_group_name_H-M   'P 1'
#
loop_
_entity.id
_entity.type
_entity.pdbx_description
1 polymer ?
#
loop_
_entity_poly.entity_id
_entity_poly.type
_entity_poly.pdbx_seq_one_letter_code
_entity_poly.pdbx_strand_id
1 'polypeptide(L)'
;MYLLNLALSLLVLGGVWGATLSSALGGILGGPRILQAMSLDLITPKIFAKGHGVNNEPRNALFLTFIIAEMGILIGELNVIAELVAMFYMAAYLFINISCFLEQWSSPDFRPKFKIPIAVSLVGAIATFLLMIQLNLAATLVAVIVMMAFWFWLSKRIWY
;
A
#
# COMPACT_ATOMS: atom_id res chain seq x y z
N MET A 1 11.38 15.24 -40.28
CA MET A 1 10.50 15.71 -39.19
C MET A 1 9.41 14.69 -38.84
N TYR A 2 8.50 14.34 -39.75
CA TYR A 2 7.39 13.40 -39.47
C TYR A 2 7.81 11.98 -39.07
N LEU A 3 8.80 11.37 -39.73
CA LEU A 3 9.30 10.04 -39.39
C LEU A 3 9.94 9.97 -37.99
N LEU A 4 10.62 11.05 -37.58
CA LEU A 4 11.22 11.16 -36.25
C LEU A 4 10.14 11.28 -35.17
N ASN A 5 9.09 12.08 -35.41
CA ASN A 5 7.95 12.20 -34.50
C ASN A 5 7.22 10.86 -34.35
N LEU A 6 7.00 10.13 -35.45
CA LEU A 6 6.37 8.81 -35.41
C LEU A 6 7.22 7.80 -34.63
N ALA A 7 8.53 7.78 -34.86
CA ALA A 7 9.46 6.93 -34.11
C ALA A 7 9.45 7.26 -32.61
N LEU A 8 9.41 8.54 -32.25
CA LEU A 8 9.33 8.99 -30.87
C LEU A 8 8.01 8.55 -30.21
N SER A 9 6.88 8.70 -30.92
CA SER A 9 5.56 8.26 -30.43
C SER A 9 5.50 6.75 -30.18
N LEU A 10 6.06 5.94 -31.07
CA LEU A 10 6.13 4.49 -30.88
C LEU A 10 7.00 4.11 -29.68
N LEU A 11 8.10 4.81 -29.47
CA LEU A 11 8.97 4.60 -28.31
C LEU A 11 8.27 4.96 -27.00
N VAL A 12 7.54 6.08 -26.98
CA VAL A 12 6.73 6.48 -25.81
C VAL A 12 5.64 5.45 -25.52
N LEU A 13 4.92 4.98 -26.55
CA LEU A 13 3.93 3.93 -26.38
C LEU A 13 4.58 2.65 -25.82
N GLY A 14 5.66 2.16 -26.42
CA GLY A 14 6.40 1.00 -25.91
C GLY A 14 6.82 1.16 -24.45
N GLY A 15 7.27 2.36 -24.07
CA GLY A 15 7.60 2.71 -22.68
C GLY A 15 6.40 2.65 -21.74
N VAL A 16 5.24 3.19 -22.15
CA VAL A 16 4.00 3.15 -21.35
C VAL A 16 3.55 1.71 -21.12
N TRP A 17 3.58 0.86 -22.16
CA TRP A 17 3.25 -0.56 -22.02
C TRP A 17 4.22 -1.29 -21.09
N GLY A 18 5.53 -1.04 -21.24
CA GLY A 18 6.55 -1.62 -20.36
C GLY A 18 6.37 -1.20 -18.90
N ALA A 19 6.13 0.09 -18.64
CA ALA A 19 5.95 0.62 -17.29
C ALA A 19 4.68 0.08 -16.62
N THR A 20 3.54 0.11 -17.33
CA THR A 20 2.25 -0.33 -16.79
C THR A 20 2.23 -1.84 -16.49
N LEU A 21 2.71 -2.67 -17.42
CA LEU A 21 2.79 -4.12 -17.22
C LEU A 21 3.76 -4.49 -16.10
N SER A 22 4.91 -3.82 -16.02
CA SER A 22 5.89 -4.05 -14.94
C SER A 22 5.31 -3.74 -13.57
N SER A 23 4.67 -2.57 -13.40
CA SER A 23 4.02 -2.19 -12.14
C SER A 23 2.85 -3.12 -11.78
N ALA A 24 2.05 -3.53 -12.75
CA ALA A 24 0.93 -4.46 -12.52
C ALA A 24 1.43 -5.83 -12.03
N LEU A 25 2.48 -6.38 -12.65
CA LEU A 25 3.13 -7.62 -12.19
C LEU A 25 3.70 -7.48 -10.78
N GLY A 26 4.33 -6.33 -10.47
CA GLY A 26 4.80 -6.04 -9.12
C GLY A 26 3.69 -6.08 -8.07
N GLY A 27 2.52 -5.51 -8.38
CA GLY A 27 1.34 -5.55 -7.51
C GLY A 27 0.77 -6.95 -7.32
N ILE A 28 0.61 -7.71 -8.41
CA ILE A 28 0.05 -9.07 -8.38
C ILE A 28 0.95 -10.05 -7.62
N LEU A 29 2.28 -9.88 -7.66
CA LEU A 29 3.22 -10.73 -6.92
C LEU A 29 3.46 -10.25 -5.48
N GLY A 30 3.40 -8.94 -5.24
CA GLY A 30 3.66 -8.34 -3.93
C GLY A 30 2.49 -8.44 -2.97
N GLY A 31 1.28 -8.05 -3.40
CA GLY A 31 0.08 -8.00 -2.55
C GLY A 31 -0.22 -9.34 -1.85
N PRO A 32 -0.29 -10.47 -2.56
CA PRO A 32 -0.57 -11.77 -1.98
C PRO A 32 0.45 -12.22 -0.94
N ARG A 33 1.73 -11.89 -1.13
CA ARG A 33 2.82 -12.26 -0.20
C ARG A 33 2.76 -11.45 1.08
N ILE A 34 2.42 -10.16 1.01
CA ILE A 34 2.16 -9.33 2.20
C ILE A 34 0.97 -9.92 2.98
N LEU A 35 -0.12 -10.27 2.30
CA LEU A 35 -1.28 -10.87 2.95
C LEU A 35 -0.96 -12.24 3.56
N GLN A 36 -0.19 -13.08 2.88
CA GLN A 36 0.29 -14.35 3.40
C GLN A 36 1.12 -14.17 4.68
N ALA A 37 2.07 -13.24 4.69
CA ALA A 37 2.89 -12.93 5.86
C ALA A 37 2.05 -12.48 7.05
N MET A 38 1.11 -11.54 6.83
CA MET A 38 0.18 -11.12 7.88
C MET A 38 -0.70 -12.26 8.42
N SER A 39 -1.03 -13.26 7.59
CA SER A 39 -1.79 -14.44 8.01
C SER A 39 -0.95 -15.47 8.77
N LEU A 40 0.35 -15.55 8.49
CA LEU A 40 1.30 -16.34 9.28
C LEU A 40 1.45 -15.75 10.69
N ASP A 41 1.45 -14.42 10.81
CA ASP A 41 1.40 -13.70 12.09
C ASP A 41 0.02 -13.69 12.75
N LEU A 42 -0.92 -14.48 12.22
CA LEU A 42 -2.30 -14.62 12.70
C LEU A 42 -3.13 -13.33 12.69
N ILE A 43 -2.66 -12.23 12.09
CA ILE A 43 -3.36 -10.94 12.01
C ILE A 43 -4.57 -11.04 11.08
N THR A 44 -4.41 -11.75 9.97
CA THR A 44 -5.48 -12.01 8.98
C THR A 44 -5.87 -13.49 8.97
N PRO A 45 -7.00 -13.87 8.34
CA PRO A 45 -7.48 -15.25 8.35
C PRO A 45 -6.45 -16.27 7.87
N LYS A 46 -6.27 -17.35 8.65
CA LYS A 46 -5.28 -18.43 8.39
C LYS A 46 -5.36 -19.06 6.99
N ILE A 47 -6.50 -18.92 6.30
CA ILE A 47 -6.68 -19.40 4.93
C ILE A 47 -5.67 -18.80 3.94
N PHE A 48 -5.18 -17.57 4.17
CA PHE A 48 -4.20 -16.93 3.29
C PHE A 48 -2.74 -17.29 3.63
N ALA A 49 -2.49 -17.86 4.82
CA ALA A 49 -1.15 -18.34 5.21
C ALA A 49 -0.71 -19.59 4.40
N LYS A 50 -1.68 -20.34 3.84
CA LYS A 50 -1.42 -21.58 3.11
C LYS A 50 -0.70 -21.31 1.78
N GLY A 51 0.59 -21.59 1.72
CA GLY A 51 1.34 -21.63 0.47
C GLY A 51 1.39 -23.01 -0.18
N HIS A 52 1.73 -23.04 -1.47
CA HIS A 52 1.70 -24.25 -2.29
C HIS A 52 2.99 -24.41 -3.11
N GLY A 53 3.48 -25.64 -3.23
CA GLY A 53 4.68 -25.97 -4.00
C GLY A 53 5.98 -25.54 -3.32
N VAL A 54 7.09 -25.66 -4.04
CA VAL A 54 8.46 -25.41 -3.52
C VAL A 54 8.65 -23.94 -3.12
N ASN A 55 8.01 -23.02 -3.84
CA ASN A 55 8.14 -21.57 -3.63
C ASN A 55 7.12 -21.01 -2.62
N ASN A 56 6.34 -21.86 -1.96
CA ASN A 56 5.32 -21.47 -0.98
C ASN A 56 4.28 -20.46 -1.53
N GLU A 57 3.82 -20.66 -2.77
CA GLU A 57 2.96 -19.69 -3.49
C GLU A 57 1.59 -19.52 -2.82
N PRO A 58 1.19 -18.28 -2.44
CA PRO A 58 -0.04 -18.01 -1.70
C PRO A 58 -1.26 -17.94 -2.62
N ARG A 59 -1.66 -19.09 -3.19
CA ARG A 59 -2.78 -19.19 -4.15
C ARG A 59 -4.08 -18.53 -3.68
N ASN A 60 -4.44 -18.70 -2.40
CA ASN A 60 -5.65 -18.12 -1.83
C ASN A 60 -5.58 -16.59 -1.75
N ALA A 61 -4.43 -16.03 -1.36
CA ALA A 61 -4.22 -14.59 -1.32
C ALA A 61 -4.16 -14.01 -2.74
N LEU A 62 -3.54 -14.73 -3.68
CA LEU A 62 -3.47 -14.36 -5.10
C LEU A 62 -4.87 -14.27 -5.71
N PHE A 63 -5.74 -15.23 -5.42
CA PHE A 63 -7.12 -15.21 -5.89
C PHE A 63 -7.91 -14.01 -5.34
N LEU A 64 -7.71 -13.66 -4.06
CA LEU A 64 -8.32 -12.46 -3.49
C LEU A 64 -7.81 -11.18 -4.16
N THR A 65 -6.49 -11.05 -4.36
CA THR A 65 -5.90 -9.91 -5.06
C THR A 65 -6.43 -9.80 -6.49
N PHE A 66 -6.58 -10.92 -7.19
CA PHE A 66 -7.17 -10.94 -8.53
C PHE A 66 -8.61 -10.42 -8.54
N ILE A 67 -9.46 -10.87 -7.61
CA ILE A 67 -10.84 -10.36 -7.48
C ILE A 67 -10.86 -8.86 -7.20
N ILE A 68 -9.99 -8.37 -6.31
CA ILE A 68 -9.91 -6.93 -6.00
C ILE A 68 -9.45 -6.13 -7.23
N ALA A 69 -8.47 -6.63 -7.97
CA ALA A 69 -8.02 -6.01 -9.20
C ALA A 69 -9.13 -5.96 -10.26
N GLU A 70 -9.85 -7.06 -10.45
CA GLU A 70 -10.97 -7.14 -11.39
C GLU A 70 -12.09 -6.17 -11.03
N MET A 71 -12.46 -6.06 -9.74
CA MET A 71 -13.42 -5.04 -9.29
C MET A 71 -12.97 -3.62 -9.65
N GLY A 72 -11.67 -3.33 -9.53
CA GLY A 72 -11.10 -2.05 -9.95
C GLY A 72 -11.24 -1.83 -11.47
N ILE A 73 -10.92 -2.85 -12.28
CA ILE A 73 -11.04 -2.79 -13.75
C ILE A 73 -12.49 -2.53 -14.17
N LEU A 74 -13.45 -3.19 -13.51
CA LEU A 74 -14.89 -3.05 -13.81
C LEU A 74 -15.46 -1.65 -13.54
N ILE A 75 -14.80 -0.82 -12.71
CA ILE A 75 -15.19 0.59 -12.52
C ILE A 75 -15.02 1.36 -13.84
N GLY A 76 -14.03 1.01 -14.67
CA GLY A 76 -13.82 1.61 -15.99
C GLY A 76 -13.36 3.08 -16.00
N GLU A 77 -13.22 3.71 -14.83
CA GLU A 77 -12.84 5.12 -14.68
C GLU A 77 -11.49 5.26 -13.97
N LEU A 78 -10.44 5.56 -14.74
CA LEU A 78 -9.06 5.64 -14.24
C LEU A 78 -8.87 6.69 -13.14
N ASN A 79 -9.56 7.84 -13.24
CA ASN A 79 -9.42 8.92 -12.27
C ASN A 79 -9.90 8.50 -10.88
N VAL A 80 -11.03 7.78 -10.81
CA VAL A 80 -11.57 7.25 -9.55
C VAL A 80 -10.62 6.22 -8.95
N ILE A 81 -10.09 5.31 -9.77
CA ILE A 81 -9.13 4.29 -9.31
C ILE A 81 -7.84 4.96 -8.82
N ALA A 82 -7.34 5.97 -9.53
CA ALA A 82 -6.14 6.71 -9.16
C ALA A 82 -6.31 7.41 -7.80
N GLU A 83 -7.45 8.07 -7.57
CA GLU A 83 -7.76 8.68 -6.28
C GLU A 83 -7.85 7.65 -5.16
N LEU A 84 -8.58 6.55 -5.37
CA LEU A 84 -8.74 5.47 -4.39
C LEU A 84 -7.40 4.83 -4.01
N VAL A 85 -6.57 4.51 -5.00
CA VAL A 85 -5.24 3.94 -4.77
C VAL A 85 -4.33 4.94 -4.07
N ALA A 86 -4.34 6.21 -4.47
CA ALA A 86 -3.58 7.27 -3.80
C ALA A 86 -3.97 7.39 -2.31
N MET A 87 -5.26 7.29 -1.97
CA MET A 87 -5.72 7.33 -0.59
C MET A 87 -5.17 6.16 0.25
N PHE A 88 -5.14 4.94 -0.29
CA PHE A 88 -4.53 3.79 0.41
C PHE A 88 -3.02 3.96 0.63
N TYR A 89 -2.28 4.44 -0.38
CA TYR A 89 -0.84 4.69 -0.22
C TYR A 89 -0.56 5.81 0.78
N MET A 90 -1.32 6.92 0.74
CA MET A 90 -1.17 8.02 1.69
C MET A 90 -1.47 7.59 3.12
N ALA A 91 -2.50 6.77 3.34
CA ALA A 91 -2.81 6.22 4.65
C ALA A 91 -1.67 5.32 5.19
N ALA A 92 -1.09 4.47 4.33
CA ALA A 92 0.06 3.64 4.70
C ALA A 92 1.28 4.49 5.06
N TYR A 93 1.60 5.52 4.27
CA TYR A 93 2.71 6.43 4.55
C TYR A 93 2.48 7.27 5.81
N LEU A 94 1.25 7.71 6.06
CA LEU A 94 0.89 8.39 7.31
C LEU A 94 1.16 7.48 8.51
N PHE A 95 0.72 6.23 8.45
CA PHE A 95 0.91 5.27 9.54
C PHE A 95 2.38 4.93 9.79
N ILE A 96 3.17 4.73 8.72
CA ILE A 96 4.62 4.48 8.81
C ILE A 96 5.33 5.68 9.46
N ASN A 97 5.01 6.90 9.03
CA ASN A 97 5.62 8.12 9.56
C ASN A 97 5.26 8.34 11.03
N ILE A 98 3.98 8.16 11.41
CA ILE A 98 3.54 8.26 12.81
C ILE A 98 4.22 7.20 13.67
N SER A 99 4.25 5.94 13.22
CA SER A 99 4.91 4.85 13.95
C SER A 99 6.39 5.15 14.17
N CYS A 100 7.10 5.61 13.12
CA CYS A 100 8.51 5.96 13.23
C CYS A 100 8.76 7.17 14.16
N PHE A 101 7.85 8.15 14.17
CA PHE A 101 7.91 9.29 15.09
C PHE A 101 7.73 8.87 16.55
N LEU A 102 6.69 8.06 16.82
CA LEU A 102 6.39 7.57 18.17
C LEU A 102 7.49 6.68 18.73
N GLU A 103 8.01 5.76 17.93
CA GLU A 103 9.11 4.88 18.33
C GLU A 103 10.40 5.66 18.64
N GLN A 104 10.72 6.70 17.86
CA GLN A 104 11.88 7.57 18.14
C GLN A 104 11.70 8.44 19.39
N TRP A 105 10.47 8.85 19.70
CA TRP A 105 10.20 9.65 20.89
C TRP A 105 10.23 8.78 22.15
N SER A 106 9.51 7.67 22.15
CA SER A 106 9.10 7.00 23.40
C SER A 106 9.77 5.66 23.67
N SER A 107 10.30 4.97 22.66
CA SER A 107 10.75 3.58 22.83
C SER A 107 12.27 3.48 23.06
N PRO A 108 12.73 3.00 24.23
CA PRO A 108 14.16 2.80 24.50
C PRO A 108 14.81 1.69 23.63
N ASP A 109 13.98 0.75 23.16
CA ASP A 109 14.40 -0.39 22.35
C ASP A 109 14.59 -0.05 20.86
N PHE A 110 14.05 1.08 20.41
CA PHE A 110 14.15 1.51 19.02
C PHE A 110 15.54 2.07 18.71
N ARG A 111 16.41 1.25 18.10
CA ARG A 111 17.80 1.60 17.75
C ARG A 111 18.05 1.48 16.25
N PRO A 112 17.58 2.43 15.42
CA PRO A 112 17.72 2.34 13.97
C PRO A 112 19.20 2.45 13.56
N LYS A 113 19.62 1.60 12.62
CA LYS A 113 20.98 1.66 12.05
C LYS A 113 21.19 2.95 11.24
N PHE A 114 20.16 3.39 10.53
CA PHE A 114 20.14 4.66 9.83
C PHE A 114 19.39 5.69 10.66
N LYS A 115 20.10 6.71 11.16
CA LYS A 115 19.54 7.74 12.04
C LYS A 115 18.97 8.88 11.20
N ILE A 116 17.68 9.13 11.36
CA ILE A 116 16.99 10.28 10.79
C ILE A 116 16.58 11.24 11.91
N PRO A 117 16.50 12.56 11.66
CA PRO A 117 15.92 13.49 12.61
C PRO A 117 14.43 13.18 12.82
N ILE A 118 13.96 13.24 14.07
CA ILE A 118 12.55 13.01 14.44
C ILE A 118 11.57 13.96 13.69
N ALA A 119 12.06 15.15 13.31
CA ALA A 119 11.28 16.10 12.53
C ALA A 119 10.91 15.56 11.14
N VAL A 120 11.73 14.68 10.54
CA VAL A 120 11.47 14.15 9.18
C VAL A 120 10.21 13.29 9.17
N SER A 121 10.07 12.38 10.14
CA SER A 121 8.87 11.54 10.27
C SER A 121 7.64 12.36 10.67
N LEU A 122 7.79 13.37 11.54
CA LEU A 122 6.69 14.26 11.89
C LEU A 122 6.19 15.08 10.69
N VAL A 123 7.11 15.71 9.94
CA VAL A 123 6.77 16.48 8.74
C VAL A 123 6.15 15.56 7.68
N GLY A 124 6.68 14.34 7.52
CA GLY A 124 6.11 13.34 6.61
C GLY A 124 4.66 12.96 6.99
N ALA A 125 4.39 12.75 8.28
CA ALA A 125 3.04 12.48 8.77
C ALA A 125 2.08 13.67 8.52
N ILE A 126 2.51 14.90 8.84
CA ILE A 126 1.68 16.10 8.61
C ILE A 126 1.43 16.29 7.11
N ALA A 127 2.46 16.18 6.27
CA ALA A 127 2.34 16.35 4.83
C ALA A 127 1.39 15.32 4.21
N THR A 128 1.55 14.03 4.54
CA THR A 128 0.67 12.97 4.05
C THR A 128 -0.77 13.17 4.50
N PHE A 129 -0.99 13.55 5.76
CA PHE A 129 -2.34 13.85 6.27
C PHE A 129 -3.00 15.04 5.57
N LEU A 130 -2.26 16.14 5.33
CA LEU A 130 -2.76 17.30 4.60
C LEU A 130 -3.11 16.95 3.14
N LEU A 131 -2.27 16.15 2.47
CA LEU A 131 -2.54 15.69 1.11
C LEU A 131 -3.78 14.78 1.03
N MET A 132 -4.02 13.94 2.03
CA MET A 132 -5.26 13.14 2.12
C MET A 132 -6.50 14.06 2.17
N ILE A 133 -6.47 15.07 3.04
CA ILE A 133 -7.57 16.05 3.16
C ILE A 133 -7.79 16.79 1.83
N GLN A 134 -6.70 17.18 1.16
CA GLN A 134 -6.76 17.91 -0.11
C GLN A 134 -7.31 17.04 -1.25
N LEU A 135 -7.00 15.74 -1.26
CA LEU A 135 -7.55 14.80 -2.25
C LEU A 135 -9.04 14.59 -2.01
N ASN A 136 -9.41 14.15 -0.81
CA ASN A 136 -10.80 13.85 -0.48
C ASN A 136 -11.01 13.79 1.04
N LEU A 137 -11.71 14.80 1.58
CA LEU A 137 -11.99 14.88 3.01
C LEU A 137 -12.85 13.70 3.51
N ALA A 138 -13.87 13.30 2.76
CA ALA A 138 -14.76 12.22 3.18
C ALA A 138 -14.02 10.88 3.26
N ALA A 139 -13.24 10.54 2.22
CA ALA A 139 -12.41 9.34 2.23
C ALA A 139 -11.31 9.40 3.31
N THR A 140 -10.80 10.59 3.63
CA THR A 140 -9.84 10.77 4.74
C THR A 140 -10.45 10.41 6.08
N LEU A 141 -11.65 10.92 6.37
CA LEU A 141 -12.37 10.60 7.61
C LEU A 141 -12.63 9.09 7.73
N VAL A 142 -13.06 8.46 6.64
CA VAL A 142 -13.27 7.00 6.59
C VAL A 142 -11.95 6.27 6.86
N ALA A 143 -10.86 6.64 6.19
CA ALA A 143 -9.56 6.01 6.38
C ALA A 143 -9.07 6.13 7.83
N VAL A 144 -9.20 7.31 8.44
CA VAL A 144 -8.81 7.56 9.84
C VAL A 144 -9.64 6.71 10.80
N ILE A 145 -10.95 6.62 10.60
CA ILE A 145 -11.84 5.76 11.41
C ILE A 145 -11.43 4.28 11.27
N VAL A 146 -11.19 3.80 10.05
CA VAL A 146 -10.78 2.42 9.79
C VAL A 146 -9.43 2.12 10.46
N MET A 147 -8.45 3.04 10.36
CA MET A 147 -7.15 2.88 11.01
C MET A 147 -7.27 2.82 12.53
N MET A 148 -8.06 3.72 13.14
CA MET A 148 -8.28 3.71 14.59
C MET A 148 -9.01 2.45 15.05
N ALA A 149 -10.02 2.00 14.30
CA ALA A 149 -10.73 0.76 14.58
C ALA A 149 -9.82 -0.46 14.50
N PHE A 150 -8.96 -0.52 13.48
CA PHE A 150 -7.98 -1.60 13.32
C PHE A 150 -6.95 -1.61 14.46
N TRP A 151 -6.43 -0.44 14.83
CA TRP A 151 -5.50 -0.32 15.96
C TRP A 151 -6.13 -0.75 17.29
N PHE A 152 -7.38 -0.36 17.55
CA PHE A 152 -8.12 -0.75 18.75
C PHE A 152 -8.45 -2.25 18.77
N TRP A 153 -8.81 -2.84 17.63
CA TRP A 153 -9.03 -4.28 17.51
C TRP A 153 -7.74 -5.07 17.75
N LEU A 154 -6.63 -4.62 17.18
CA LEU A 154 -5.34 -5.29 17.31
C LEU A 154 -4.77 -5.16 18.73
N SER A 155 -4.87 -3.99 19.36
CA SER A 155 -4.41 -3.81 20.74
C SER A 155 -5.12 -4.76 21.70
N LYS A 156 -6.44 -4.92 21.56
CA LYS A 156 -7.19 -5.91 22.35
C LYS A 156 -6.75 -7.36 22.14
N ARG A 157 -6.09 -7.69 21.04
CA ARG A 157 -5.69 -9.06 20.71
C ARG A 157 -4.24 -9.38 21.08
N ILE A 158 -3.37 -8.39 21.15
CA ILE A 158 -1.94 -8.56 21.51
C ILE A 158 -1.74 -8.56 23.03
N TRP A 159 -2.60 -7.86 23.78
CA TRP A 159 -2.51 -7.76 25.24
C TRP A 159 -3.29 -8.84 26.01
N TYR A 160 -3.72 -9.92 25.34
CA TYR A 160 -4.24 -11.17 25.90
C TYR A 160 -3.50 -12.36 25.30
#